data_AF-A0A8H3SJW3-F1
#
_entry.id   AF-A0A8H3SJW3-F1
#
_cell.length_a   1.000
_cell.length_b   1.000
_cell.length_c   1.000
_cell.angle_alpha   90.00
_cell.angle_beta   90.00
_cell.angle_gamma   90.00
#
_symmetry.space_group_name_H-M   'P 1'
#
loop_
_entity.id
_entity.type
_entity.pdbx_description
1 polymer ?
#
loop_
_entity_poly.entity_id
_entity_poly.type
_entity_poly.pdbx_seq_one_letter_code
_entity_poly.pdbx_strand_id
1 'polypeptide(L)'
;MAPKNKGGDKKGKDGGDSNSKGGGKGLKPANAINVRHILCEKFSKKEEALEKLRNGAKFDEVAREFSEDKARQGGSLGWKTRGSLDATFEKAAYDLEPSTTGNPKYVDVKTGFGYHIIMVEGRK
;
A
#
# COMPACT_ATOMS: atom_id res chain seq x y z
N MET A 1 -30.00 39.83 -19.91
CA MET A 1 -28.84 39.15 -19.28
C MET A 1 -29.25 37.72 -18.91
N ALA A 2 -28.39 36.76 -19.23
CA ALA A 2 -28.62 35.32 -19.35
C ALA A 2 -29.02 34.58 -18.04
N PRO A 3 -29.63 33.36 -18.14
CA PRO A 3 -30.16 32.60 -17.01
C PRO A 3 -29.08 31.90 -16.16
N LYS A 4 -29.35 31.76 -14.86
CA LYS A 4 -28.59 30.96 -13.90
C LYS A 4 -28.80 29.47 -14.17
N ASN A 5 -27.79 28.81 -14.73
CA ASN A 5 -27.70 27.34 -14.76
C ASN A 5 -26.53 26.91 -13.85
N LYS A 6 -26.83 26.18 -12.77
CA LYS A 6 -25.81 25.53 -11.93
C LYS A 6 -26.28 24.12 -11.60
N GLY A 7 -26.18 23.23 -12.59
CA GLY A 7 -26.15 21.78 -12.39
C GLY A 7 -24.72 21.30 -12.19
N GLY A 8 -24.52 20.21 -11.45
CA GLY A 8 -23.23 19.51 -11.39
C GLY A 8 -22.89 18.84 -10.06
N ASP A 9 -23.60 17.76 -9.76
CA ASP A 9 -23.06 16.50 -9.20
C ASP A 9 -22.16 16.52 -7.94
N LYS A 10 -22.78 16.27 -6.78
CA LYS A 10 -22.12 15.58 -5.65
C LYS A 10 -22.58 14.13 -5.62
N LYS A 11 -21.73 13.21 -6.08
CA LYS A 11 -21.93 11.76 -5.96
C LYS A 11 -20.65 11.06 -5.48
N GLY A 12 -20.82 10.18 -4.48
CA GLY A 12 -19.83 9.27 -3.88
C GLY A 12 -19.53 9.70 -2.44
N LYS A 13 -20.22 9.23 -1.39
CA LYS A 13 -20.55 7.86 -0.93
C LYS A 13 -19.30 6.98 -0.74
N ASP A 14 -18.84 6.92 0.51
CA ASP A 14 -18.38 5.74 1.26
C ASP A 14 -18.15 6.23 2.71
N GLY A 15 -18.86 5.80 3.75
CA GLY A 15 -19.39 4.48 4.04
C GLY A 15 -18.39 3.72 4.92
N GLY A 16 -18.65 3.63 6.24
CA GLY A 16 -17.93 2.68 7.09
C GLY A 16 -17.38 3.24 8.41
N ASP A 17 -18.28 3.70 9.29
CA ASP A 17 -18.04 3.62 10.72
C ASP A 17 -18.06 2.13 11.10
N SER A 18 -16.95 1.57 11.56
CA SER A 18 -16.87 0.20 12.05
C SER A 18 -15.82 0.07 13.15
N ASN A 19 -16.32 0.23 14.37
CA ASN A 19 -15.77 -0.30 15.61
C ASN A 19 -15.17 -1.70 15.42
N SER A 20 -13.86 -1.85 15.64
CA SER A 20 -13.26 -3.16 15.87
C SER A 20 -12.19 -3.08 16.97
N LYS A 21 -12.66 -3.49 18.14
CA LYS A 21 -11.93 -3.84 19.36
C LYS A 21 -10.93 -4.96 19.04
N GLY A 22 -9.62 -4.69 19.19
CA GLY A 22 -8.59 -5.71 18.98
C GLY A 22 -7.29 -5.32 19.67
N GLY A 23 -7.11 -5.79 20.90
CA GLY A 23 -5.90 -5.63 21.68
C GLY A 23 -4.73 -6.40 21.09
N GLY A 24 -3.61 -5.70 20.92
CA GLY A 24 -2.32 -6.27 20.59
C GLY A 24 -1.28 -5.17 20.79
N LYS A 25 -0.30 -5.40 21.66
CA LYS A 25 0.87 -4.52 21.84
C LYS A 25 1.51 -4.26 20.47
N GLY A 26 1.39 -3.05 19.96
CA GLY A 26 1.92 -2.64 18.67
C GLY A 26 1.78 -1.13 18.53
N LEU A 27 2.72 -0.50 17.84
CA LEU A 27 2.89 0.96 17.74
C LEU A 27 1.57 1.72 17.50
N LYS A 28 1.49 2.96 18.02
CA LYS A 28 0.34 3.90 18.03
C LYS A 28 -0.75 3.59 16.99
N PRO A 29 -2.05 3.62 17.35
CA PRO A 29 -3.15 3.34 16.44
C PRO A 29 -3.17 4.39 15.33
N ALA A 30 -2.48 4.09 14.24
CA ALA A 30 -2.67 4.79 12.98
C ALA A 30 -3.97 4.25 12.39
N ASN A 31 -4.89 5.15 12.06
CA ASN A 31 -6.14 4.80 11.41
C ASN A 31 -5.92 4.66 9.89
N ALA A 32 -4.88 5.28 9.34
CA ALA A 32 -4.51 5.16 7.94
C ALA A 32 -3.00 5.03 7.74
N ILE A 33 -2.60 4.18 6.80
CA ILE A 33 -1.21 3.99 6.37
C ILE A 33 -1.09 4.31 4.88
N ASN A 34 -0.10 5.12 4.52
CA ASN A 34 0.31 5.27 3.14
C ASN A 34 1.28 4.13 2.81
N VAL A 35 0.82 3.22 1.97
CA VAL A 35 1.53 1.98 1.66
C VAL A 35 1.74 1.83 0.16
N ARG A 36 2.88 1.29 -0.20
CA ARG A 36 3.18 0.79 -1.53
C ARG A 36 3.38 -0.71 -1.46
N HIS A 37 3.05 -1.40 -2.54
CA HIS A 37 3.34 -2.81 -2.66
C HIS A 37 3.85 -3.19 -4.05
N ILE A 38 4.52 -4.33 -4.13
CA ILE A 38 4.88 -4.98 -5.38
C ILE A 38 4.27 -6.36 -5.30
N LEU A 39 3.27 -6.64 -6.14
CA LEU A 39 2.71 -7.96 -6.27
C LEU A 39 3.48 -8.72 -7.35
N CYS A 40 3.99 -9.89 -7.03
CA CYS A 40 4.57 -10.82 -7.99
C CYS A 40 3.94 -12.20 -7.79
N GLU A 41 3.26 -12.75 -8.78
CA GLU A 41 2.78 -14.14 -8.72
C GLU A 41 3.94 -15.13 -8.65
N LYS A 42 5.03 -14.82 -9.37
CA LYS A 42 6.21 -15.70 -9.47
C LYS A 42 7.26 -15.37 -8.41
N PHE A 43 7.79 -16.42 -7.79
CA PHE A 43 8.93 -16.30 -6.87
C PHE A 43 10.16 -15.68 -7.55
N SER A 44 10.45 -16.07 -8.80
CA SER A 44 11.57 -15.50 -9.58
C SER A 44 11.45 -13.98 -9.74
N LYS A 45 10.26 -13.46 -10.11
CA LYS A 45 10.04 -12.01 -10.23
C LYS A 45 10.26 -11.28 -8.90
N LYS A 46 9.81 -11.87 -7.79
CA LYS A 46 10.02 -11.33 -6.44
C LYS A 46 11.52 -11.26 -6.11
N GLU A 47 12.29 -12.30 -6.42
CA GLU A 47 13.74 -12.28 -6.19
C GLU A 47 14.46 -11.23 -7.03
N GLU A 48 14.12 -11.11 -8.32
CA GLU A 48 14.68 -10.06 -9.19
C GLU A 48 14.34 -8.65 -8.66
N ALA A 49 13.10 -8.44 -8.22
CA ALA A 49 12.69 -7.19 -7.60
C ALA A 49 13.49 -6.89 -6.31
N LEU A 50 13.68 -7.88 -5.45
CA LEU A 50 14.49 -7.75 -4.24
C LEU A 50 15.95 -7.46 -4.54
N GLU A 51 16.51 -8.07 -5.58
CA GLU A 51 17.89 -7.82 -6.01
C GLU A 51 18.06 -6.37 -6.47
N LYS A 52 17.12 -5.84 -7.26
CA LYS A 52 17.10 -4.43 -7.66
C LYS A 52 17.00 -3.51 -6.45
N LEU A 53 16.11 -3.82 -5.49
CA LEU A 53 15.99 -3.06 -4.24
C LEU A 53 17.30 -3.09 -3.42
N ARG A 54 17.97 -4.25 -3.35
CA ARG A 54 19.28 -4.40 -2.68
C ARG A 54 20.40 -3.62 -3.37
N ASN A 55 20.35 -3.52 -4.70
CA ASN A 55 21.25 -2.70 -5.50
C ASN A 55 21.01 -1.18 -5.32
N GLY A 56 20.02 -0.77 -4.51
CA GLY A 56 19.68 0.62 -4.28
C GLY A 56 18.73 1.22 -5.32
N ALA A 57 18.07 0.38 -6.12
CA ALA A 57 17.01 0.86 -7.01
C ALA A 57 15.81 1.37 -6.20
N LYS A 58 15.15 2.41 -6.71
CA LYS A 58 13.96 2.96 -6.08
C LYS A 58 12.82 1.95 -6.18
N PHE A 59 12.10 1.77 -5.09
CA PHE A 59 10.95 0.87 -5.04
C PHE A 59 9.87 1.19 -6.08
N ASP A 60 9.68 2.48 -6.41
CA ASP A 60 8.77 2.90 -7.47
C ASP A 60 9.16 2.33 -8.85
N GLU A 61 10.44 2.32 -9.18
CA GLU A 61 10.94 1.80 -10.46
C GLU A 61 10.82 0.28 -10.49
N VAL A 62 11.23 -0.39 -9.42
CA VAL A 62 11.07 -1.84 -9.29
C VAL A 62 9.59 -2.24 -9.35
N ALA A 63 8.71 -1.49 -8.70
CA ALA A 63 7.28 -1.76 -8.75
C ALA A 63 6.71 -1.56 -10.17
N ARG A 64 7.18 -0.56 -10.93
CA ARG A 64 6.75 -0.37 -12.33
C ARG A 64 7.16 -1.52 -13.24
N GLU A 65 8.32 -2.11 -12.98
CA GLU A 65 8.90 -3.15 -13.82
C GLU A 65 8.41 -4.56 -13.44
N PHE A 66 8.31 -4.84 -12.14
CA PHE A 66 8.04 -6.18 -11.62
C PHE A 66 6.65 -6.38 -11.01
N SER A 67 5.98 -5.30 -10.58
CA SER A 67 4.65 -5.44 -9.96
C SER A 67 3.60 -5.80 -11.00
N GLU A 68 2.72 -6.72 -10.62
CA GLU A 68 1.53 -7.09 -11.38
C GLU A 68 0.30 -6.31 -10.90
N ASP A 69 0.39 -5.68 -9.72
CA ASP A 69 -0.60 -4.72 -9.23
C ASP A 69 -0.03 -3.31 -9.12
N LYS A 70 -0.84 -2.31 -9.51
CA LYS A 70 -0.48 -0.88 -9.43
C LYS A 70 0.89 -0.51 -9.99
N ALA A 71 1.42 -1.29 -10.94
CA ALA A 71 2.73 -1.09 -11.56
C ALA A 71 2.87 0.33 -12.12
N ARG A 72 1.86 0.82 -12.85
CA ARG A 72 1.82 2.19 -13.41
C ARG A 72 1.97 3.30 -12.37
N GLN A 73 1.64 3.04 -11.11
CA GLN A 73 1.72 3.99 -10.00
C GLN A 73 2.94 3.71 -9.10
N GLY A 74 3.89 2.90 -9.55
CA GLY A 74 5.03 2.49 -8.74
C GLY A 74 4.62 1.70 -7.51
N GLY A 75 3.56 0.89 -7.64
CA GLY A 75 3.04 0.09 -6.54
C GLY A 75 2.31 0.89 -5.46
N SER A 76 2.09 2.19 -5.68
CA SER A 76 1.47 3.04 -4.67
C SER A 76 -0.02 2.76 -4.52
N LEU A 77 -0.42 2.27 -3.35
CA LEU A 77 -1.82 2.10 -2.96
C LEU A 77 -2.40 3.39 -2.35
N GLY A 78 -1.53 4.32 -1.95
CA GLY A 78 -1.89 5.53 -1.24
C GLY A 78 -2.30 5.27 0.20
N TRP A 79 -3.07 6.20 0.76
CA TRP A 79 -3.59 6.09 2.12
C TRP A 79 -4.69 5.03 2.22
N LYS A 80 -4.42 3.98 2.99
CA LYS A 80 -5.34 2.88 3.27
C LYS A 80 -5.70 2.89 4.75
N THR A 81 -7.00 2.80 5.02
CA THR A 81 -7.51 2.75 6.40
C THR A 81 -7.38 1.35 6.98
N ARG A 82 -7.25 1.26 8.29
CA ARG A 82 -7.26 -0.03 8.98
C ARG A 82 -8.57 -0.80 8.68
N GLY A 83 -8.47 -2.07 8.35
CA GLY A 83 -9.57 -2.95 7.97
C GLY A 83 -9.94 -2.94 6.48
N SER A 84 -9.27 -2.13 5.64
CA SER A 84 -9.51 -2.09 4.19
C SER A 84 -8.56 -2.96 3.35
N LEU A 85 -7.59 -3.61 4.01
CA LEU A 85 -6.59 -4.49 3.40
C LEU A 85 -6.66 -5.90 4.02
N ASP A 86 -6.02 -6.87 3.37
CA ASP A 86 -5.89 -8.22 3.91
C ASP A 86 -5.21 -8.19 5.27
N ALA A 87 -5.68 -9.00 6.23
CA ALA A 87 -5.16 -8.98 7.60
C ALA A 87 -3.65 -9.27 7.68
N THR A 88 -3.13 -10.11 6.78
CA THR A 88 -1.70 -10.46 6.73
C THR A 88 -0.89 -9.29 6.18
N PHE A 89 -1.38 -8.68 5.10
CA PHE A 89 -0.78 -7.51 4.48
C PHE A 89 -0.77 -6.33 5.45
N GLU A 90 -1.93 -6.06 6.06
CA GLU A 90 -2.13 -5.00 7.02
C GLU A 90 -1.17 -5.18 8.20
N LYS A 91 -1.18 -6.35 8.84
CA LYS A 91 -0.31 -6.60 10.00
C LYS A 91 1.14 -6.34 9.63
N ALA A 92 1.62 -6.82 8.50
CA ALA A 92 2.99 -6.60 8.05
C ALA A 92 3.30 -5.13 7.76
N ALA A 93 2.35 -4.40 7.16
CA ALA A 93 2.48 -2.96 6.92
C ALA A 93 2.50 -2.15 8.22
N TYR A 94 1.68 -2.50 9.21
CA TYR A 94 1.68 -1.83 10.53
C TYR A 94 2.89 -2.19 11.40
N ASP A 95 3.43 -3.40 11.22
CA ASP A 95 4.68 -3.85 11.87
C ASP A 95 5.89 -3.11 11.28
N LEU A 96 5.83 -2.78 9.98
CA LEU A 96 6.82 -1.96 9.31
C LEU A 96 6.82 -0.51 9.82
N GLU A 97 8.04 0.03 9.93
CA GLU A 97 8.22 1.45 10.19
C GLU A 97 8.13 2.27 8.89
N PRO A 98 7.45 3.43 8.91
CA PRO A 98 7.38 4.31 7.75
C PRO A 98 8.78 4.73 7.32
N SER A 99 9.07 4.55 6.04
CA SER A 99 10.39 4.69 5.44
C SER A 99 10.31 5.44 4.10
N THR A 100 11.46 5.75 3.50
CA THR A 100 11.51 6.51 2.24
C THR A 100 11.99 5.63 1.09
N THR A 101 11.72 6.05 -0.15
CA THR A 101 12.18 5.33 -1.36
C THR A 101 13.70 5.17 -1.49
N GLY A 102 14.49 5.98 -0.77
CA GLY A 102 15.96 5.85 -0.74
C GLY A 102 16.48 4.84 0.28
N ASN A 103 15.72 4.57 1.34
CA ASN A 103 15.96 3.49 2.30
C ASN A 103 14.64 2.77 2.57
N PRO A 104 14.09 2.06 1.57
CA PRO A 104 12.77 1.47 1.72
C PRO A 104 12.85 0.30 2.69
N LYS A 105 12.20 0.41 3.85
CA LYS A 105 11.92 -0.77 4.66
C LYS A 105 10.75 -1.48 4.02
N TYR A 106 11.03 -2.69 3.54
CA TYR A 106 10.05 -3.55 2.94
C TYR A 106 9.98 -4.88 3.67
N VAL A 107 8.80 -5.51 3.59
CA VAL A 107 8.56 -6.85 4.10
C VAL A 107 7.90 -7.66 2.99
N ASP A 108 8.33 -8.90 2.82
CA ASP A 108 7.67 -9.82 1.92
C ASP A 108 6.58 -10.61 2.65
N VAL A 109 5.40 -10.62 2.05
CA VAL A 109 4.22 -11.33 2.52
C VAL A 109 3.73 -12.21 1.40
N LYS A 110 3.60 -13.51 1.68
CA LYS A 110 2.97 -14.43 0.74
C LYS A 110 1.47 -14.49 1.02
N THR A 111 0.67 -14.23 0.00
CA THR A 111 -0.80 -14.38 0.04
C THR A 111 -1.23 -15.41 -1.01
N GLY A 112 -2.53 -15.66 -1.12
CA GLY A 112 -3.09 -16.50 -2.19
C GLY A 112 -2.86 -15.96 -3.61
N PHE A 113 -2.58 -14.66 -3.76
CA PHE A 113 -2.29 -14.02 -5.05
C PHE A 113 -0.81 -14.11 -5.44
N GLY A 114 0.07 -14.51 -4.53
CA GLY A 114 1.51 -14.57 -4.77
C GLY A 114 2.32 -13.87 -3.68
N TYR A 115 3.43 -13.26 -4.07
CA TYR A 115 4.36 -12.57 -3.19
C TYR A 115 4.11 -11.06 -3.25
N HIS A 116 3.81 -10.47 -2.12
CA HIS A 116 3.65 -9.04 -1.95
C HIS A 116 4.86 -8.50 -1.20
N ILE A 117 5.59 -7.58 -1.81
CA ILE A 117 6.61 -6.80 -1.11
C ILE A 117 5.93 -5.51 -0.69
N ILE A 118 5.85 -5.22 0.61
CA ILE A 118 5.10 -4.09 1.15
C ILE A 118 6.09 -3.07 1.68
N MET A 119 5.88 -1.79 1.41
CA MET A 119 6.62 -0.67 1.97
C MET A 119 5.65 0.38 2.50
N VAL A 120 5.91 0.91 3.68
CA VAL A 120 5.12 2.01 4.24
C VAL A 120 5.89 3.31 4.12
N GLU A 121 5.23 4.34 3.59
CA GLU A 121 5.79 5.69 3.50
C GLU A 121 5.34 6.59 4.65
N GLY A 122 4.18 6.31 5.22
CA GLY A 122 3.61 7.12 6.29
C GLY A 122 2.49 6.39 7.02
N ARG A 123 2.28 6.76 8.28
CA ARG A 123 1.16 6.26 9.10
C ARG A 123 0.57 7.42 9.89
N LYS A 124 -0.76 7.48 10.01
CA LYS A 124 -1.51 8.55 10.66
C LYS A 124 -2.67 7.99 11.47
#